data_AF-A0AAV4AEK5-F1
#
_entry.id   AF-A0AAV4AEK5-F1
#
_cell.length_a   1.000
_cell.length_b   1.000
_cell.length_c   1.000
_cell.angle_alpha   90.00
_cell.angle_beta   90.00
_cell.angle_gamma   90.00
#
_symmetry.space_group_name_H-M   'P 1'
#
loop_
_entity.id
_entity.type
_entity.pdbx_description
1 polymer ?
#
loop_
_entity_poly.entity_id
_entity_poly.type
_entity_poly.pdbx_seq_one_letter_code
_entity_poly.pdbx_strand_id
1 'polypeptide(L)'
;LYCPAEFDGWTCFNYTKAGSDAYVPCPALPIFNPKEKVHRYCEANGTWRINIETGVAWSNHTNCVNNMTDPVSKNIQKTRLFDLLRSLT
;
A
#
# COMPACT_ATOMS: atom_id res chain seq x y z
N LEU A 1 3.92 -21.35 -10.41
CA LEU A 1 4.63 -20.76 -9.26
C LEU A 1 3.85 -19.55 -8.77
N TYR A 2 3.83 -19.32 -7.47
CA TYR A 2 3.12 -18.22 -6.82
C TYR A 2 3.99 -17.64 -5.72
N CYS A 3 3.92 -16.32 -5.54
CA CYS A 3 4.46 -15.69 -4.34
C CYS A 3 3.54 -15.97 -3.15
N PRO A 4 4.10 -16.15 -1.94
CA PRO A 4 3.33 -16.45 -0.75
C PRO A 4 2.48 -15.26 -0.31
N ALA A 5 1.37 -15.53 0.38
CA ALA A 5 0.65 -14.48 1.09
C ALA A 5 1.55 -13.89 2.20
N GLU A 6 1.61 -12.56 2.30
CA GLU A 6 2.51 -11.83 3.20
C GLU A 6 1.82 -10.56 3.71
N PHE A 7 2.10 -10.20 4.96
CA PHE A 7 1.79 -8.88 5.51
C PHE A 7 3.04 -8.00 5.50
N ASP A 8 2.98 -6.84 4.87
CA ASP A 8 4.15 -5.95 4.69
C ASP A 8 4.30 -4.88 5.78
N GLY A 9 3.49 -4.96 6.83
CA GLY A 9 3.41 -3.95 7.89
C GLY A 9 2.22 -3.00 7.74
N TRP A 10 1.60 -2.90 6.57
CA TRP A 10 0.45 -2.02 6.31
C TRP A 10 -0.73 -2.75 5.66
N THR A 11 -0.44 -3.64 4.71
CA THR A 11 -1.44 -4.34 3.90
C THR A 11 -1.14 -5.83 3.80
N CYS A 12 -2.19 -6.63 3.70
CA CYS A 12 -2.08 -8.07 3.45
C CYS A 12 -2.11 -8.33 1.95
N PHE A 13 -1.09 -9.01 1.43
CA PHE A 13 -1.04 -9.53 0.07
C PHE A 13 -1.44 -11.00 0.07
N ASN A 14 -2.29 -11.38 -0.88
CA ASN A 14 -2.66 -12.77 -1.10
C ASN A 14 -1.64 -13.47 -2.03
N TYR A 15 -1.74 -14.79 -2.16
CA TYR A 15 -0.98 -15.55 -3.14
C TYR A 15 -1.14 -14.95 -4.53
N THR A 16 -0.01 -14.66 -5.18
CA THR A 16 0.01 -13.96 -6.48
C THR A 16 0.78 -14.79 -7.49
N LYS A 17 0.27 -14.87 -8.71
CA LYS A 17 0.88 -15.68 -9.77
C LYS A 17 2.27 -15.13 -10.12
N ALA A 18 3.25 -16.02 -10.28
CA ALA A 18 4.59 -15.64 -10.72
C ALA A 18 4.55 -14.91 -12.08
N GLY A 19 5.33 -13.84 -12.21
CA GLY A 19 5.35 -12.95 -13.36
C GLY A 19 4.16 -12.00 -13.45
N SER A 20 3.52 -11.65 -12.33
CA SER A 20 2.37 -10.73 -12.30
C SER A 20 2.36 -9.81 -11.10
N ASP A 21 1.60 -8.72 -11.23
CA ASP A 21 1.40 -7.73 -10.17
C ASP A 21 0.23 -8.11 -9.25
N ALA A 22 0.44 -7.92 -7.94
CA ALA A 22 -0.59 -7.90 -6.93
C ALA A 22 -1.01 -6.47 -6.66
N TYR A 23 -2.32 -6.21 -6.62
CA TYR A 23 -2.87 -4.91 -6.25
C TYR A 23 -3.81 -5.05 -5.05
N VAL A 24 -3.60 -4.21 -4.04
CA VAL A 24 -4.47 -4.13 -2.86
C VAL A 24 -4.84 -2.67 -2.60
N PRO A 25 -6.04 -2.38 -2.07
CA PRO A 25 -6.41 -1.02 -1.68
C PRO A 25 -5.39 -0.45 -0.69
N CYS A 26 -5.12 0.86 -0.76
CA CYS A 26 -4.36 1.53 0.29
C CYS A 26 -5.04 1.33 1.66
N PRO A 27 -4.27 1.23 2.76
CA PRO A 27 -4.85 1.08 4.09
C PRO A 27 -5.86 2.18 4.40
N ALA A 28 -6.94 1.83 5.10
CA ALA A 28 -7.98 2.76 5.51
C ALA A 28 -7.55 3.64 6.70
N LEU A 29 -6.39 4.28 6.59
CA LEU A 29 -5.87 5.23 7.56
C LEU A 29 -6.01 6.65 7.02
N PRO A 30 -6.27 7.66 7.88
CA PRO A 30 -6.52 9.04 7.46
C PRO A 30 -5.34 9.72 6.76
N ILE A 31 -4.17 9.12 6.79
CA ILE A 31 -2.97 9.63 6.11
C ILE A 31 -2.84 9.08 4.68
N PHE A 32 -3.63 8.08 4.29
CA PHE A 32 -3.56 7.44 2.98
C PHE A 32 -4.78 7.71 2.13
N ASN A 33 -4.60 7.76 0.81
CA ASN A 33 -5.74 7.86 -0.11
C ASN A 33 -6.33 6.47 -0.39
N PRO A 34 -7.51 6.12 0.14
CA PRO A 34 -8.13 4.79 -0.01
C PRO A 34 -8.67 4.54 -1.42
N LYS A 35 -8.68 5.55 -2.30
CA LYS A 35 -9.03 5.36 -3.73
C LYS A 35 -7.87 4.79 -4.53
N GLU A 36 -6.65 4.88 -4.00
CA GLU A 36 -5.45 4.37 -4.62
C GLU A 36 -5.16 2.94 -4.18
N LYS A 37 -4.17 2.31 -4.84
CA LYS A 37 -3.76 0.93 -4.56
C LYS A 37 -2.26 0.84 -4.33
N VAL A 38 -1.89 -0.01 -3.39
CA VAL A 38 -0.51 -0.51 -3.23
C VAL A 38 -0.31 -1.63 -4.24
N HIS A 39 0.89 -1.72 -4.81
CA HIS A 39 1.22 -2.85 -5.69
C HIS A 39 2.54 -3.52 -5.33
N ARG A 40 2.60 -4.82 -5.60
CA ARG A 40 3.78 -5.68 -5.48
C ARG A 40 3.95 -6.51 -6.73
N TYR A 41 5.19 -6.69 -7.16
CA TYR A 41 5.49 -7.57 -8.28
C TYR A 41 5.97 -8.94 -7.79
N CYS A 42 5.32 -9.99 -8.30
CA CYS A 42 5.74 -11.37 -8.07
C CYS A 42 6.66 -11.82 -9.21
N GLU A 43 7.93 -12.11 -8.90
CA GLU A 43 8.92 -12.52 -9.88
C GLU A 43 8.60 -13.91 -10.47
N ALA A 44 9.18 -14.24 -11.63
CA ALA A 44 8.90 -15.49 -12.34
C ALA A 44 9.30 -16.76 -11.56
N ASN A 45 10.23 -16.62 -10.62
CA ASN A 45 10.68 -17.68 -9.70
C ASN A 45 9.72 -17.90 -8.51
N GLY A 46 8.65 -17.10 -8.37
CA GLY A 46 7.71 -17.19 -7.26
C GLY A 46 8.16 -16.49 -5.97
N THR A 47 9.09 -15.53 -6.04
CA THR A 47 9.46 -14.68 -4.89
C THR A 47 8.99 -13.25 -5.11
N TRP A 48 8.62 -12.57 -4.02
CA TRP A 48 8.33 -11.14 -4.08
C TRP A 48 9.56 -10.36 -4.52
N ARG A 49 9.38 -9.34 -5.37
CA ARG A 49 10.46 -8.43 -5.73
C ARG A 49 11.03 -7.78 -4.47
N ILE A 50 12.35 -7.83 -4.34
CA ILE A 50 13.07 -7.23 -3.22
C ILE A 50 13.61 -5.85 -3.56
N ASN A 51 13.76 -5.00 -2.54
CA ASN A 51 14.60 -3.82 -2.63
C ASN A 51 16.07 -4.27 -2.50
N ILE A 52 16.91 -3.93 -3.49
CA ILE A 52 18.30 -4.40 -3.55
C ILE A 52 19.22 -3.85 -2.45
N GLU A 53 18.87 -2.71 -1.85
CA GLU A 53 19.67 -2.08 -0.80
C GLU A 53 19.39 -2.72 0.57
N THR A 54 18.15 -3.15 0.80
CA THR A 54 17.69 -3.69 2.09
C THR A 54 17.54 -5.21 2.11
N GLY A 55 17.41 -5.85 0.94
CA GLY A 55 17.11 -7.27 0.80
C GLY A 55 15.68 -7.67 1.17
N VAL A 56 14.82 -6.71 1.52
CA VAL A 56 13.44 -6.96 1.98
C VAL A 56 12.47 -6.91 0.80
N ALA A 57 11.41 -7.73 0.84
CA ALA A 57 10.32 -7.70 -0.12
C ALA A 57 9.68 -6.30 -0.17
N TRP A 58 9.64 -5.69 -1.35
CA TRP A 58 9.24 -4.31 -1.52
C TRP A 58 7.78 -4.17 -1.93
N SER A 59 7.09 -3.14 -1.41
CA SER A 59 5.73 -2.73 -1.79
C SER A 59 5.72 -1.27 -2.24
N ASN A 60 5.06 -0.98 -3.37
CA ASN A 60 4.91 0.38 -3.85
C ASN A 60 3.71 1.08 -3.20
N HIS A 61 3.97 1.99 -2.27
CA HIS A 61 2.96 2.82 -1.61
C HIS A 61 2.87 4.25 -2.17
N THR A 62 3.62 4.56 -3.22
CA THR A 62 3.81 5.93 -3.72
C THR A 62 2.47 6.62 -4.01
N ASN A 63 1.50 5.92 -4.62
CA ASN A 63 0.18 6.49 -4.88
C ASN A 63 -0.66 6.70 -3.61
N CYS A 64 -0.44 5.92 -2.55
CA CYS A 64 -1.14 6.10 -1.28
C CYS A 64 -0.72 7.39 -0.56
N VAL A 65 0.52 7.86 -0.78
CA VAL A 65 1.13 9.02 -0.08
C VAL A 65 1.30 10.26 -0.95
N ASN A 66 1.40 10.12 -2.28
CA ASN A 66 1.72 11.23 -3.19
C ASN A 66 0.72 12.37 -3.16
N ASN A 67 -0.53 12.09 -2.79
CA ASN A 67 -1.56 13.10 -2.62
C ASN A 67 -1.36 13.97 -1.35
N MET A 68 -0.26 13.84 -0.61
CA MET A 68 0.05 14.78 0.49
C MET A 68 0.71 16.09 0.03
N THR A 69 1.23 16.16 -1.19
CA THR A 69 1.85 17.38 -1.74
C THR A 69 0.83 18.31 -2.42
N ASP A 70 -0.30 17.77 -2.88
CA ASP A 70 -1.42 18.55 -3.40
C ASP A 70 -2.24 19.19 -2.25
N PRO A 71 -2.41 20.53 -2.21
CA PRO A 71 -3.20 21.22 -1.19
C PRO A 71 -4.64 20.70 -1.03
N VAL A 72 -5.30 20.31 -2.13
CA VAL A 72 -6.69 19.80 -2.08
C VAL A 72 -6.73 18.47 -1.34
N SER A 73 -5.90 17.55 -1.79
CA SER A 73 -5.77 16.22 -1.18
C SER A 73 -5.30 16.28 0.28
N LYS A 74 -4.38 17.20 0.61
CA LYS A 74 -3.94 17.44 1.99
C LYS A 74 -5.07 17.90 2.91
N ASN A 75 -5.95 18.78 2.42
CA ASN A 75 -7.13 19.21 3.17
C ASN A 75 -8.11 18.06 3.40
N ILE A 76 -8.34 17.20 2.39
CA ILE A 76 -9.19 16.02 2.52
C ILE A 76 -8.68 15.06 3.61
N GLN A 77 -7.36 14.80 3.65
CA GLN A 77 -6.78 13.95 4.69
C GLN A 77 -6.89 14.57 6.09
N LYS A 78 -6.69 15.89 6.20
CA LYS A 78 -6.88 16.61 7.47
C LYS A 78 -8.32 16.48 7.97
N THR A 79 -9.32 16.63 7.10
CA THR A 79 -10.73 16.43 7.45
C THR A 79 -10.99 15.01 7.95
N ARG A 80 -10.50 13.99 7.23
CA ARG A 80 -10.66 12.58 7.64
C ARG A 80 -10.02 12.26 8.98
N LEU A 81 -8.86 12.85 9.26
CA LEU A 81 -8.21 12.72 10.56
C LEU A 81 -9.10 13.32 11.67
N PHE A 82 -9.68 14.50 11.45
CA PHE A 82 -10.63 15.09 12.40
C PHE A 82 -11.89 14.26 12.59
N ASP A 83 -12.46 13.70 11.52
CA ASP A 83 -13.65 12.84 11.60
C ASP A 83 -13.37 11.58 12.43
N LEU A 84 -12.19 10.96 12.23
CA LEU A 84 -11.75 9.83 13.05
C LEU A 84 -11.58 10.21 14.52
N LEU A 85 -10.93 11.34 14.81
CA LEU A 85 -10.78 11.82 16.19
C LEU A 85 -12.14 12.08 16.86
N ARG A 86 -13.13 12.61 16.13
CA ARG A 86 -14.50 12.80 16.62
C ARG A 86 -15.25 11.49 16.87
N SER A 87 -14.94 10.43 16.11
CA SER A 87 -15.57 9.12 16.30
C SER A 87 -15.04 8.34 17.52
N LEU A 88 -13.92 8.80 18.09
CA LEU A 88 -13.24 8.20 19.24
C LEU A 88 -13.53 8.94 20.57
N THR A 89 -14.38 9.96 20.54
CA THR A 89 -14.85 10.75 21.69
C THR A 89 -16.35 10.61 21.84
#